data_AF-A0A8X6XWD6-F1
#
_entry.id   AF-A0A8X6XWD6-F1
#
_cell.length_a   1.000
_cell.length_b   1.000
_cell.length_c   1.000
_cell.angle_alpha   90.00
_cell.angle_beta   90.00
_cell.angle_gamma   90.00
#
_symmetry.space_group_name_H-M   'P 1'
#
loop_
_entity.id
_entity.type
_entity.pdbx_description
1 polymer ?
#
loop_
_entity_poly.entity_id
_entity_poly.type
_entity_poly.pdbx_seq_one_letter_code
_entity_poly.pdbx_strand_id
1 'polypeptide(L)'
;MNSERRNIFIRVTNTENNTSFDDISSYEKLIRVSTWMYRFLDNYGIKHPERAFGMLAFEELERAEILILKIVQKEAFTEIEDKRLTK
;
A
#
# COMPACT_ATOMS: atom_id res chain seq x y z
N MET A 1 -11.12 10.76 -37.13
CA MET A 1 -11.77 9.42 -37.10
C MET A 1 -11.02 8.30 -36.36
N ASN A 2 -9.70 8.37 -36.16
CA ASN A 2 -8.95 7.26 -35.51
C ASN A 2 -8.65 7.46 -34.01
N SER A 3 -8.83 8.67 -33.48
CA SER A 3 -8.67 8.99 -32.05
C SER A 3 -9.91 8.67 -31.23
N GLU A 4 -11.10 8.92 -31.78
CA GLU A 4 -12.39 8.65 -31.11
C GLU A 4 -12.62 7.15 -30.88
N ARG A 5 -12.24 6.29 -31.83
CA ARG A 5 -12.35 4.83 -31.68
C ARG A 5 -11.41 4.26 -30.62
N ARG A 6 -10.21 4.84 -30.46
CA ARG A 6 -9.28 4.46 -29.38
C ARG A 6 -9.83 4.86 -28.00
N ASN A 7 -10.44 6.04 -27.89
CA ASN A 7 -11.01 6.51 -26.62
C ASN A 7 -12.25 5.71 -26.19
N ILE A 8 -13.04 5.17 -27.14
CA ILE A 8 -14.19 4.30 -26.82
C ILE A 8 -13.72 2.92 -26.33
N PHE A 9 -12.68 2.34 -26.93
CA PHE A 9 -12.15 1.03 -26.48
C PHE A 9 -11.56 1.08 -25.06
N ILE A 10 -10.91 2.20 -24.70
CA ILE A 10 -10.36 2.41 -23.35
C ILE A 10 -11.47 2.69 -22.32
N ARG A 11 -12.62 3.25 -22.73
CA ARG A 11 -13.75 3.54 -21.83
C ARG A 11 -14.70 2.36 -21.60
N VAL A 12 -14.85 1.45 -22.55
CA VAL A 12 -15.83 0.34 -22.48
C VAL A 12 -15.31 -0.88 -21.70
N THR A 13 -14.00 -0.96 -21.42
CA THR A 13 -13.44 -2.00 -20.52
C THR A 13 -13.46 -1.60 -19.05
N ASN A 14 -13.97 -0.40 -18.74
CA ASN A 14 -14.61 -0.10 -17.47
C ASN A 14 -16.02 -0.73 -17.51
N THR A 15 -16.28 -1.82 -16.79
CA THR A 15 -17.56 -2.06 -16.06
C THR A 15 -17.66 -3.44 -15.38
N GLU A 16 -16.63 -3.98 -14.73
CA GLU A 16 -16.88 -5.11 -13.79
C GLU A 16 -16.21 -5.05 -12.41
N ASN A 17 -15.34 -4.09 -12.08
CA ASN A 17 -14.89 -3.93 -10.68
C ASN A 17 -14.63 -2.46 -10.35
N ASN A 18 -15.70 -1.76 -9.93
CA ASN A 18 -15.68 -0.40 -9.40
C ASN A 18 -14.86 -0.31 -8.10
N THR A 19 -13.55 -0.21 -8.20
CA THR A 19 -12.72 0.45 -7.18
C THR A 19 -11.75 1.34 -7.91
N SER A 20 -12.15 2.61 -8.07
CA SER A 20 -11.26 3.66 -8.53
C SER A 20 -10.08 3.74 -7.56
N PHE A 21 -8.94 3.16 -7.95
CA PHE A 21 -7.70 3.24 -7.16
C PHE A 21 -7.13 4.66 -7.11
N ASP A 22 -7.76 5.63 -7.77
CA ASP A 22 -7.47 7.05 -7.61
C ASP A 22 -8.09 7.64 -6.33
N ASP A 23 -9.18 7.05 -5.82
CA ASP A 23 -9.83 7.45 -4.57
C ASP A 23 -9.24 6.75 -3.33
N ILE A 24 -8.50 5.67 -3.55
CA ILE A 24 -7.71 5.01 -2.52
C ILE A 24 -6.50 5.90 -2.22
N SER A 25 -6.58 6.61 -1.10
CA SER A 25 -5.63 7.65 -0.66
C SER A 25 -4.16 7.22 -0.75
N SER A 26 -3.24 8.19 -0.82
CA SER A 26 -1.79 7.97 -0.79
C SER A 26 -1.34 7.01 0.33
N TYR A 27 -2.09 6.96 1.44
CA TYR A 27 -1.83 6.11 2.59
C TYR A 27 -2.01 4.62 2.30
N GLU A 28 -3.11 4.18 1.72
CA GLU A 28 -3.31 2.77 1.35
C GLU A 28 -2.31 2.30 0.29
N LYS A 29 -1.93 3.18 -0.65
CA LYS A 29 -0.85 2.90 -1.60
C LYS A 29 0.48 2.72 -0.87
N LEU A 30 0.78 3.56 0.12
CA LEU A 30 1.99 3.44 0.93
C LEU A 30 2.03 2.13 1.72
N ILE A 31 0.91 1.72 2.32
CA ILE A 31 0.79 0.41 3.00
C ILE A 31 1.08 -0.72 2.01
N ARG A 32 0.43 -0.74 0.85
CA ARG A 32 0.61 -1.80 -0.15
C ARG A 32 2.06 -1.90 -0.64
N VAL A 33 2.68 -0.77 -0.97
CA VAL A 33 4.08 -0.77 -1.45
C VAL A 33 5.01 -1.25 -0.33
N SER A 34 4.84 -0.76 0.90
CA SER A 34 5.64 -1.17 2.06
C SER A 34 5.49 -2.67 2.35
N THR A 35 4.27 -3.20 2.18
CA THR A 35 3.97 -4.63 2.35
C THR A 35 4.73 -5.48 1.32
N TRP A 36 4.76 -5.05 0.04
CA TRP A 36 5.55 -5.73 -0.99
C TRP A 36 7.05 -5.71 -0.71
N MET A 37 7.57 -4.59 -0.17
CA MET A 37 8.98 -4.53 0.26
C MET A 37 9.26 -5.53 1.38
N TYR A 38 8.38 -5.64 2.38
CA TYR A 38 8.52 -6.63 3.44
C TYR A 38 8.51 -8.05 2.90
N ARG A 39 7.52 -8.39 2.07
CA ARG A 39 7.44 -9.73 1.47
C ARG A 39 8.68 -10.05 0.63
N PHE A 40 9.25 -9.06 -0.06
CA PHE A 40 10.53 -9.24 -0.76
C PHE A 40 11.68 -9.58 0.19
N LEU A 41 11.81 -8.83 1.30
CA LEU A 41 12.84 -9.07 2.31
C LEU A 41 12.67 -10.43 2.99
N ASP A 42 11.44 -10.78 3.37
CA ASP A 42 11.11 -12.06 3.99
C ASP A 42 11.40 -13.21 3.00
N ASN A 43 11.15 -13.02 1.70
CA ASN A 43 11.46 -14.01 0.66
C ASN A 43 12.95 -14.08 0.27
N TYR A 44 13.78 -13.07 0.58
CA TYR A 44 15.14 -12.93 0.04
C TYR A 44 16.04 -14.14 0.34
N GLY A 45 15.88 -14.76 1.52
CA GLY A 45 16.63 -15.95 1.94
C GLY A 45 15.92 -17.28 1.71
N ILE A 46 14.66 -17.27 1.28
CA ILE A 46 13.82 -18.47 1.17
C ILE A 46 14.01 -19.11 -0.20
N LYS A 47 14.14 -20.44 -0.23
CA LYS A 47 14.22 -21.20 -1.50
C LYS A 47 12.81 -21.42 -2.05
N HIS A 48 12.69 -21.46 -3.37
CA HIS A 48 11.44 -21.92 -4.00
C HIS A 48 11.18 -23.38 -3.60
N PRO A 49 9.94 -23.80 -3.28
CA PRO A 49 8.65 -23.11 -3.44
C PRO A 49 8.13 -22.38 -2.18
N GLU A 50 8.89 -22.34 -1.09
CA GLU A 50 8.43 -21.84 0.22
C GLU A 50 8.23 -20.32 0.28
N ARG A 51 8.58 -19.61 -0.79
CA ARG A 51 8.37 -18.15 -0.90
C ARG A 51 6.89 -17.81 -0.94
N ALA A 52 6.53 -16.72 -0.30
CA ALA A 52 5.19 -16.17 -0.39
C ALA A 52 4.97 -15.53 -1.77
N PHE A 53 3.89 -15.92 -2.46
CA PHE A 53 3.45 -15.37 -3.74
C PHE A 53 1.94 -15.11 -3.73
N GLY A 54 1.44 -14.39 -4.74
CA GLY A 54 0.01 -14.12 -4.90
C GLY A 54 -0.46 -12.91 -4.10
N MET A 55 -1.73 -12.91 -3.69
CA MET A 55 -2.33 -11.78 -2.97
C MET A 55 -1.60 -11.50 -1.65
N LEU A 56 -1.58 -10.23 -1.23
CA LEU A 56 -1.08 -9.85 0.09
C LEU A 56 -2.06 -10.35 1.15
N ALA A 57 -1.54 -11.02 2.19
CA ALA A 57 -2.34 -11.41 3.32
C ALA A 57 -2.70 -10.18 4.18
N PHE A 58 -3.79 -10.28 4.93
CA PHE A 58 -4.26 -9.19 5.79
C PHE A 58 -3.20 -8.84 6.85
N GLU A 59 -2.56 -9.85 7.42
CA GLU A 59 -1.54 -9.70 8.46
C GLU A 59 -0.29 -8.97 7.96
N GLU A 60 0.06 -9.15 6.68
CA GLU A 60 1.19 -8.43 6.08
C GLU A 60 0.86 -6.95 5.88
N LEU A 61 -0.38 -6.65 5.47
CA LEU A 61 -0.87 -5.28 5.34
C LEU A 61 -0.90 -4.57 6.70
N GLU A 62 -1.43 -5.24 7.72
CA GLU A 62 -1.49 -4.73 9.10
C GLU A 62 -0.09 -4.44 9.65
N ARG A 63 0.87 -5.36 9.44
CA ARG A 63 2.27 -5.16 9.86
C ARG A 63 2.89 -3.93 9.20
N ALA A 64 2.67 -3.74 7.90
CA ALA A 64 3.18 -2.57 7.17
C ALA A 64 2.52 -1.27 7.67
N GLU A 65 1.22 -1.29 7.94
CA GLU A 65 0.49 -0.14 8.47
C GLU A 65 1.03 0.29 9.84
N ILE A 66 1.18 -0.66 10.78
CA ILE A 66 1.72 -0.38 12.12
C ILE A 66 3.12 0.25 12.02
N LEU A 67 3.96 -0.20 11.09
CA LEU A 67 5.28 0.40 10.90
C LEU A 67 5.17 1.86 10.46
N ILE A 68 4.36 2.15 9.44
CA ILE A 68 4.17 3.50 8.92
C ILE A 68 3.70 4.42 10.04
N LEU A 69 2.71 4.00 10.83
CA LEU A 69 2.23 4.76 11.98
C LEU A 69 3.32 5.01 13.03
N LYS A 70 4.17 4.03 13.32
CA LYS A 70 5.31 4.20 14.24
C LYS A 70 6.35 5.19 13.71
N ILE A 71 6.61 5.21 12.40
CA ILE A 71 7.51 6.18 11.77
C ILE A 71 6.92 7.58 11.91
N VAL A 72 5.66 7.77 11.53
CA VAL A 72 4.98 9.06 11.65
C VAL A 72 4.93 9.52 13.11
N GLN A 73 4.63 8.62 14.05
CA GLN A 73 4.64 8.95 15.47
C GLN A 73 6.04 9.40 15.92
N LYS A 74 7.10 8.67 15.54
CA LYS A 74 8.47 9.04 15.89
C LYS A 74 8.88 10.40 15.31
N GLU A 75 8.47 10.70 14.08
CA GLU A 75 8.78 11.96 13.41
C GLU A 75 7.96 13.14 13.97
N ALA A 76 6.70 12.91 14.30
CA ALA A 76 5.80 13.93 14.82
C ALA A 76 6.11 14.28 16.29
N PHE A 77 6.55 13.30 17.09
CA PHE A 77 6.77 13.44 18.53
C PHE A 77 8.26 13.29 18.88
N THR A 78 9.12 14.07 18.20
CA THR A 78 10.57 14.05 18.42
C THR A 78 11.00 14.67 19.75
N GLU A 79 10.16 15.52 20.35
CA GLU A 79 10.41 16.15 21.65
C GLU A 79 9.71 15.37 22.78
N ILE A 80 10.46 15.02 23.83
CA ILE A 80 9.98 14.29 25.02
C ILE A 80 8.85 15.06 25.75
N GLU A 81 8.74 16.37 25.49
CA GLU A 81 7.70 17.27 26.02
C GLU A 81 6.80 17.81 24.90
N ASP A 82 6.14 16.94 24.12
CA ASP A 82 5.05 17.43 23.29
C ASP A 82 3.90 17.92 24.19
N LYS A 83 3.66 19.23 24.16
CA LYS A 83 2.59 19.92 24.92
C LYS A 83 1.19 19.35 24.66
N ARG A 84 0.98 18.60 23.56
CA ARG A 84 -0.28 17.89 23.26
C ARG A 84 -0.43 16.60 24.06
N LEU A 85 0.67 16.04 24.57
CA LEU A 85 0.74 14.78 25.33
C LEU A 85 0.88 14.99 26.84
N THR A 86 1.39 16.14 27.28
CA THR A 86 1.37 16.54 28.70
C THR A 86 0.08 17.28 29.04
N LYS A 87 -0.74 16.69 29.93
CA LYS A 87 -2.02 17.23 30.40
C LYS A 87 -1.88 17.86 31.78
#